data_AF-A0A1A8DLG7-F1
#
_entry.id   AF-A0A1A8DLG7-F1
#
_cell.length_a   1.000
_cell.length_b   1.000
_cell.length_c   1.000
_cell.angle_alpha   90.00
_cell.angle_beta   90.00
_cell.angle_gamma   90.00
#
_symmetry.space_group_name_H-M   'P 1'
#
loop_
_entity.id
_entity.type
_entity.pdbx_description
1 polymer ?
#
loop_
_entity_poly.entity_id
_entity_poly.type
_entity_poly.pdbx_seq_one_letter_code
_entity_poly.pdbx_strand_id
1 'polypeptide(L)'
;KAPWGVVVYIKYKQRRPENLCFVFRDAYRAALAPHHSWMLRQAAEIVFLALPERDYFLKLVCVQTQQEATPILRIIIQALTLVHTQTQRILAEHELLELP
;
A
#
# COMPACT_ATOMS: atom_id res chain seq x y z
N LYS A 1 2.16 -16.74 6.33
CA LYS A 1 1.02 -16.92 5.40
C LYS A 1 0.52 -15.51 5.01
N ALA A 2 1.07 -14.90 3.95
CA ALA A 2 0.64 -13.56 3.54
C ALA A 2 -0.80 -13.62 2.98
N PRO A 3 -1.77 -12.87 3.51
CA PRO A 3 -3.13 -12.97 3.04
C PRO A 3 -3.25 -12.18 1.73
N TRP A 4 -3.41 -12.93 0.65
CA TRP A 4 -3.82 -12.45 -0.68
C TRP A 4 -5.11 -11.61 -0.69
N GLY A 5 -5.77 -11.44 0.47
CA GLY A 5 -6.91 -10.55 0.67
C GLY A 5 -6.63 -9.08 0.36
N VAL A 6 -5.40 -8.59 0.57
CA VAL A 6 -5.07 -7.17 0.31
C VAL A 6 -5.09 -6.85 -1.20
N VAL A 7 -4.56 -7.76 -2.02
CA VAL A 7 -4.51 -7.58 -3.49
C VAL A 7 -5.91 -7.65 -4.09
N VAL A 8 -6.78 -8.54 -3.58
CA VAL A 8 -8.17 -8.67 -4.04
C VAL A 8 -9.03 -7.49 -3.55
N TYR A 9 -8.83 -7.00 -2.33
CA TYR A 9 -9.56 -5.84 -1.79
C TYR A 9 -9.25 -4.56 -2.58
N ILE A 10 -7.97 -4.33 -2.91
CA ILE A 10 -7.54 -3.21 -3.76
C ILE A 10 -8.17 -3.32 -5.17
N LYS A 11 -8.29 -4.54 -5.72
CA LYS A 11 -8.88 -4.78 -7.04
C LYS A 11 -10.39 -4.48 -7.10
N TYR A 12 -11.13 -4.70 -6.00
CA TYR A 12 -12.58 -4.44 -5.93
C TYR A 12 -12.95 -2.98 -5.61
N LYS A 13 -12.11 -2.25 -4.86
CA LYS A 13 -12.37 -0.86 -4.42
C LYS A 13 -12.04 0.21 -5.46
N GLN A 14 -11.49 -0.17 -6.61
CA GLN A 14 -11.09 0.74 -7.70
C GLN A 14 -12.27 1.42 -8.43
N ARG A 15 -13.53 1.08 -8.11
CA ARG A 15 -14.74 1.57 -8.82
C ARG A 15 -15.37 2.86 -8.27
N ARG A 16 -14.87 3.44 -7.17
CA ARG A 16 -15.34 4.74 -6.67
C ARG A 16 -14.17 5.70 -6.42
N PRO A 17 -14.37 7.02 -6.57
CA PRO A 17 -13.39 8.02 -6.18
C PRO A 17 -13.32 8.06 -4.65
N GLU A 18 -12.68 7.05 -4.06
CA GLU A 18 -12.48 6.98 -2.63
C GLU A 18 -11.40 8.00 -2.25
N ASN A 19 -11.65 8.76 -1.18
CA ASN A 19 -10.67 9.71 -0.66
C ASN A 19 -9.36 8.98 -0.34
N LEU A 20 -8.24 9.57 -0.75
CA LEU A 20 -6.89 9.00 -0.61
C LEU A 20 -6.57 8.63 0.85
N CYS A 21 -7.08 9.40 1.81
CA CYS A 21 -7.01 9.09 3.24
C CYS A 21 -7.53 7.69 3.57
N PHE A 22 -8.68 7.29 3.02
CA PHE A 22 -9.25 5.97 3.31
C PHE A 22 -8.44 4.85 2.67
N VAL A 23 -7.96 5.06 1.45
CA VAL A 23 -7.15 4.06 0.74
C VAL A 23 -5.84 3.79 1.48
N PHE A 24 -5.14 4.85 1.91
CA PHE A 24 -3.88 4.72 2.66
C PHE A 24 -4.10 4.13 4.05
N ARG A 25 -5.16 4.55 4.74
CA ARG A 25 -5.56 4.00 6.04
C ARG A 25 -5.83 2.50 5.97
N ASP A 26 -6.61 2.06 4.98
CA ASP A 26 -6.95 0.65 4.80
C ASP A 26 -5.69 -0.19 4.48
N ALA A 27 -4.83 0.31 3.59
CA ALA A 27 -3.58 -0.36 3.22
C ALA A 27 -2.63 -0.47 4.43
N TYR A 28 -2.46 0.61 5.20
CA TYR A 28 -1.63 0.61 6.40
C TYR A 28 -2.15 -0.39 7.45
N ARG A 29 -3.46 -0.37 7.71
CA ARG A 29 -4.10 -1.29 8.67
C ARG A 29 -3.92 -2.76 8.28
N ALA A 30 -3.97 -3.07 6.99
CA ALA A 30 -3.83 -4.42 6.49
C ALA A 30 -2.39 -4.94 6.51
N ALA A 31 -1.39 -4.06 6.32
CA ALA A 31 0.00 -4.46 6.15
C ALA A 31 0.89 -4.11 7.36
N LEU A 32 1.02 -2.83 7.71
CA LEU A 32 2.04 -2.34 8.63
C LEU A 32 1.55 -2.18 10.07
N ALA A 33 0.26 -1.89 10.26
CA ALA A 33 -0.28 -1.64 11.59
C ALA A 33 0.02 -2.78 12.59
N PRO A 34 -0.06 -4.08 12.26
CA PRO A 34 0.25 -5.17 13.19
C PRO A 34 1.65 -5.06 13.81
N HIS A 35 2.63 -4.54 13.05
CA HIS A 35 4.03 -4.45 13.44
C HIS A 35 4.41 -3.12 14.11
N HIS A 36 3.50 -2.16 14.15
CA HIS A 36 3.74 -0.85 14.78
C HIS A 36 3.15 -0.75 16.18
N SER A 37 3.85 -0.02 17.05
CA SER A 37 3.35 0.34 18.38
C SER A 37 2.08 1.21 18.30
N TRP A 38 1.31 1.26 19.37
CA TRP A 38 0.07 2.04 19.41
C TRP A 38 0.31 3.51 19.03
N MET A 39 1.40 4.12 19.54
CA MET A 39 1.75 5.51 19.24
C MET A 39 1.99 5.74 17.74
N LEU A 40 2.73 4.84 17.08
CA LEU A 40 2.98 4.94 15.63
C LEU A 40 1.72 4.75 14.80
N ARG A 41 0.78 3.90 15.27
CA ARG A 41 -0.54 3.78 14.62
C ARG A 41 -1.30 5.10 14.69
N GLN A 42 -1.33 5.77 15.84
CA GLN A 42 -2.00 7.07 15.95
C GLN A 42 -1.35 8.14 15.05
N ALA A 43 0.00 8.18 15.02
CA ALA A 43 0.71 9.11 14.15
C ALA A 43 0.38 8.88 12.66
N ALA A 44 0.34 7.62 12.21
CA ALA A 44 -0.04 7.28 10.84
C ALA A 44 -1.47 7.75 10.51
N GLU A 45 -2.41 7.55 11.43
CA GLU A 45 -3.80 7.97 11.26
C GLU A 45 -3.94 9.50 11.09
N ILE A 46 -3.10 10.28 11.76
CA ILE A 46 -3.04 11.75 11.61
C ILE A 46 -2.44 12.13 10.25
N VAL A 47 -1.35 11.49 9.84
CA VAL A 47 -0.70 11.76 8.55
C VAL A 47 -1.66 11.51 7.37
N PHE A 48 -2.49 10.48 7.44
CA PHE A 48 -3.43 10.19 6.36
C PHE A 48 -4.52 11.26 6.20
N LEU A 49 -4.88 11.99 7.25
CA LEU A 49 -5.81 13.11 7.16
C LEU A 49 -5.20 14.32 6.42
N ALA A 50 -3.88 14.42 6.42
CA ALA A 50 -3.14 15.48 5.72
C ALA A 50 -2.83 15.13 4.26
N LEU A 51 -3.27 13.98 3.76
CA LEU A 51 -3.06 13.59 2.36
C LEU A 51 -3.83 14.51 1.41
N PRO A 52 -3.19 14.96 0.30
CA PRO A 52 -3.86 15.79 -0.68
C PRO A 52 -4.89 14.99 -1.49
N GLU A 53 -5.66 15.68 -2.32
CA GLU A 53 -6.56 15.05 -3.27
C GLU A 53 -5.81 14.08 -4.21
N ARG A 54 -6.49 13.01 -4.61
CA ARG A 54 -5.91 11.92 -5.40
C ARG A 54 -5.22 12.40 -6.68
N ASP A 55 -5.83 13.34 -7.39
CA ASP A 55 -5.30 13.86 -8.66
C ASP A 55 -3.99 14.61 -8.43
N TYR A 56 -3.93 15.45 -7.39
CA TYR A 56 -2.73 16.18 -7.02
C TYR A 56 -1.63 15.24 -6.52
N PHE A 57 -2.00 14.24 -5.71
CA PHE A 57 -1.07 13.23 -5.24
C PHE A 57 -0.43 12.44 -6.39
N LEU A 58 -1.23 11.96 -7.34
CA LEU A 58 -0.72 11.20 -8.48
C LEU A 58 0.22 12.03 -9.37
N LYS A 59 -0.07 13.32 -9.54
CA LYS A 59 0.85 14.29 -10.19
C LYS A 59 2.16 14.45 -9.47
N LEU A 60 2.13 14.46 -8.14
CA LEU A 60 3.33 14.59 -7.33
C LEU A 60 4.24 13.35 -7.40
N VAL A 61 3.66 12.14 -7.43
CA VAL A 61 4.43 10.90 -7.16
C VAL A 61 4.50 9.89 -8.31
N CYS A 62 3.69 10.04 -9.36
CA CYS A 62 3.53 8.97 -10.36
C CYS A 62 3.45 9.49 -11.79
N VAL A 63 2.47 10.34 -12.12
CA VAL A 63 2.09 10.68 -13.50
C VAL A 63 1.46 12.05 -13.62
N GLN A 64 1.62 12.71 -14.77
CA GLN A 64 1.03 14.03 -15.00
C GLN A 64 -0.48 13.99 -15.28
N THR A 65 -0.98 12.87 -15.82
CA THR A 65 -2.39 12.68 -16.15
C THR A 65 -2.96 11.41 -15.49
N GLN A 66 -4.23 11.44 -15.09
CA GLN A 66 -4.91 10.29 -14.47
C GLN A 66 -4.98 9.07 -15.41
N GLN A 67 -5.02 9.30 -16.73
CA GLN A 67 -5.08 8.27 -17.76
C GLN A 67 -3.81 7.43 -17.79
N GLU A 68 -2.64 8.06 -17.60
CA GLU A 68 -1.34 7.40 -17.52
C GLU A 68 -1.15 6.63 -16.20
N ALA A 69 -1.89 7.02 -15.13
CA ALA A 69 -1.70 6.46 -13.79
C ALA A 69 -1.92 4.95 -13.78
N THR A 70 -3.01 4.49 -14.41
CA THR A 70 -3.42 3.08 -14.34
C THR A 70 -2.41 2.12 -14.97
N PRO A 71 -1.94 2.32 -16.22
CA PRO A 71 -0.94 1.43 -16.80
C PRO A 71 0.39 1.48 -16.05
N ILE A 72 0.84 2.67 -15.60
CA ILE A 72 2.11 2.81 -14.87
C ILE A 72 2.04 2.14 -13.50
N LEU A 73 0.97 2.38 -12.73
CA LEU A 73 0.75 1.71 -11.45
C LEU A 73 0.69 0.19 -11.61
N ARG A 74 0.13 -0.33 -12.71
CA ARG A 74 0.11 -1.77 -12.97
C ARG A 74 1.53 -2.34 -13.11
N ILE A 75 2.42 -1.66 -13.84
CA ILE A 75 3.82 -2.07 -13.99
C ILE A 75 4.52 -2.04 -12.63
N ILE A 76 4.33 -0.96 -11.86
CA ILE A 76 4.91 -0.82 -10.52
C ILE A 76 4.44 -1.94 -9.59
N ILE A 77 3.13 -2.22 -9.56
CA ILE A 77 2.56 -3.29 -8.74
C ILE A 77 3.13 -4.65 -9.13
N GLN A 78 3.29 -4.94 -10.42
CA GLN A 78 3.86 -6.21 -10.88
C GLN A 78 5.31 -6.37 -10.42
N ALA A 79 6.14 -5.34 -10.61
CA ALA A 79 7.53 -5.35 -10.18
C ALA A 79 7.65 -5.50 -8.65
N LEU A 80 6.89 -4.70 -7.89
CA LEU A 80 6.90 -4.77 -6.42
C LEU A 80 6.39 -6.11 -5.91
N THR A 81 5.37 -6.70 -6.54
CA THR A 81 4.87 -8.02 -6.17
C THR A 81 5.96 -9.07 -6.36
N LEU A 82 6.66 -9.07 -7.49
CA LEU A 82 7.75 -10.01 -7.76
C LEU A 82 8.83 -9.91 -6.67
N VAL A 83 9.34 -8.71 -6.43
CA VAL A 83 10.42 -8.47 -5.46
C VAL A 83 9.97 -8.83 -4.05
N HIS A 84 8.80 -8.34 -3.63
CA HIS A 84 8.26 -8.63 -2.30
C HIS A 84 8.07 -10.13 -2.09
N THR A 85 7.49 -10.86 -3.05
CA THR A 85 7.31 -12.31 -2.95
C THR A 85 8.63 -13.05 -2.81
N GLN A 86 9.66 -12.66 -3.59
CA GLN A 86 10.98 -13.29 -3.48
C GLN A 86 11.65 -12.98 -2.13
N THR A 87 11.63 -11.71 -1.70
CA THR A 87 12.20 -11.32 -0.40
C THR A 87 11.51 -12.02 0.76
N GLN A 88 10.17 -12.07 0.76
CA GLN A 88 9.40 -12.75 1.79
C GLN A 88 9.69 -14.26 1.84
N ARG A 89 9.87 -14.90 0.67
CA ARG A 89 10.25 -16.31 0.61
C ARG A 89 11.61 -16.54 1.26
N ILE A 90 12.62 -15.75 0.88
CA ILE A 90 13.98 -15.88 1.41
C ILE A 90 14.02 -15.61 2.92
N LEU A 91 13.36 -14.54 3.39
CA LEU A 91 13.28 -14.26 4.82
C LEU A 91 12.57 -15.38 5.59
N ALA A 92 11.51 -15.97 5.02
CA ALA A 92 10.82 -17.11 5.63
C ALA A 92 11.71 -18.35 5.71
N GLU A 93 12.46 -18.65 4.65
CA GLU A 93 13.39 -19.79 4.57
C GLU A 93 14.49 -19.72 5.65
N HIS A 94 14.86 -18.50 6.06
CA HIS A 94 15.88 -18.25 7.08
C HIS A 94 15.29 -17.88 8.46
N GLU A 95 13.97 -17.98 8.66
CA GLU A 95 13.28 -17.61 9.90
C GLU A 95 13.50 -16.13 10.33
N LEU A 96 13.73 -15.24 9.36
CA LEU A 96 14.03 -13.81 9.55
C LEU A 96 12.81 -12.90 9.40
N LEU A 97 11.59 -13.44 9.44
CA LEU A 97 10.36 -12.62 9.30
C LEU A 97 10.03 -11.81 10.56
N GLU A 98 10.42 -12.29 11.74
CA GLU A 98 10.09 -11.71 13.04
C GLU A 98 11.38 -11.32 13.79
N LEU A 99 12.25 -10.59 13.09
CA LEU A 99 13.45 -10.03 13.71
C LEU A 99 13.06 -9.01 14.80
N PRO A 100 13.76 -9.02 15.96
CA PRO A 100 13.46 -8.12 17.06
C PRO A 100 13.75 -6.65 16.76
#